data_AF-A0A9D1Y7L6-F1
#
_entry.id   AF-A0A9D1Y7L6-F1
#
_cell.length_a   1.000
_cell.length_b   1.000
_cell.length_c   1.000
_cell.angle_alpha   90.00
_cell.angle_beta   90.00
_cell.angle_gamma   90.00
#
_symmetry.space_group_name_H-M   'P 1'
#
loop_
_entity.id
_entity.type
_entity.pdbx_description
1 polymer ?
#
loop_
_entity_poly.entity_id
_entity_poly.type
_entity_poly.pdbx_seq_one_letter_code
_entity_poly.pdbx_strand_id
1 'polypeptide(L)'
;MNRQLYWRRLSRQVRWRLPKPEADAVLADYEELLRQRPAERDNTLLEDLGTPAFAAKVLTEGKRYHLWLAAFGYLALCLLLPEVLLLRTSVSSLTAPILVLMALGMGVSLLLFHPRRESAKHPMPKGLLLALGGMAVLLVAVGVVVGGLIAGVWKSIPSEWYGKTAYFTLCLAGTVSTALGLFGLVKARIADRRWSALYLLGLTVLALCVLVLALLTTLDMPSGPDWWVPYVQRWTAVGVIGLVGTGVSLC
;
A
#
# COMPACT_ATOMS: atom_id res chain seq x y z
N MET A 1 1.49 -35.26 -7.45
CA MET A 1 1.04 -33.84 -7.53
C MET A 1 1.02 -33.45 -9.01
N ASN A 2 -0.04 -32.86 -9.57
CA ASN A 2 -0.08 -32.60 -11.02
C ASN A 2 0.90 -31.49 -11.45
N ARG A 3 1.47 -31.59 -12.64
CA ARG A 3 2.42 -30.62 -13.23
C ARG A 3 1.92 -29.17 -13.22
N GLN A 4 0.64 -28.95 -13.53
CA GLN A 4 0.02 -27.61 -13.47
C GLN A 4 -0.05 -27.04 -12.06
N LEU A 5 -0.33 -27.88 -11.05
CA LEU A 5 -0.39 -27.48 -9.64
C LEU A 5 1.01 -27.16 -9.10
N TYR A 6 2.00 -27.96 -9.48
CA TYR A 6 3.41 -27.69 -9.16
C TYR A 6 3.86 -26.34 -9.73
N TRP A 7 3.63 -26.11 -11.02
CA TRP A 7 3.98 -24.86 -11.70
C TRP A 7 3.32 -23.62 -11.06
N ARG A 8 2.03 -23.70 -10.73
CA ARG A 8 1.32 -22.59 -10.04
C ARG A 8 1.91 -22.29 -8.66
N ARG A 9 2.34 -23.30 -7.92
CA ARG A 9 2.96 -23.09 -6.59
C ARG A 9 4.37 -22.52 -6.71
N LEU A 10 5.17 -23.06 -7.63
CA LEU A 10 6.55 -22.61 -7.88
C LEU A 10 6.58 -21.16 -8.39
N SER A 11 5.76 -20.83 -9.40
CA SER A 11 5.65 -19.45 -9.90
C SER A 11 5.26 -18.43 -8.83
N ARG A 12 4.34 -18.79 -7.93
CA ARG A 12 3.94 -17.91 -6.81
C ARG A 12 5.08 -17.70 -5.81
N GLN A 13 5.84 -18.75 -5.51
CA GLN A 13 6.93 -18.67 -4.52
C GLN A 13 8.18 -17.98 -5.08
N VAL A 14 8.53 -18.25 -6.34
CA VAL A 14 9.64 -17.59 -7.05
C VAL A 14 9.37 -16.10 -7.16
N ARG A 15 8.17 -15.68 -7.60
CA ARG A 15 7.79 -14.26 -7.69
C ARG A 15 7.73 -13.52 -6.36
N TRP A 16 7.52 -14.23 -5.25
CA TRP A 16 7.56 -13.63 -3.91
C TRP A 16 9.01 -13.43 -3.45
N ARG A 17 9.87 -14.42 -3.67
CA ARG A 17 11.25 -14.43 -3.18
C ARG A 17 12.21 -13.62 -4.02
N LEU A 18 12.09 -13.68 -5.34
CA LEU A 18 12.99 -13.03 -6.30
C LEU A 18 12.39 -11.72 -6.86
N PRO A 19 13.23 -10.74 -7.23
CA PRO A 19 12.81 -9.58 -8.02
C PRO A 19 12.18 -10.02 -9.35
N LYS A 20 11.24 -9.25 -9.90
CA LYS A 20 10.56 -9.57 -11.17
C LYS A 20 11.46 -10.03 -12.32
N PRO A 21 12.57 -9.32 -12.69
CA PRO A 21 13.39 -9.75 -13.82
C PRO A 21 14.09 -11.09 -13.58
N GLU A 22 14.57 -11.33 -12.36
CA GLU A 22 15.20 -12.60 -11.98
C GLU A 22 14.16 -13.72 -11.89
N ALA A 23 12.96 -13.43 -11.38
CA ALA A 23 11.86 -14.37 -11.29
C ALA A 23 11.37 -14.80 -12.68
N ASP A 24 11.21 -13.87 -13.63
CA ASP A 24 10.75 -14.19 -14.97
C ASP A 24 11.81 -14.99 -15.77
N ALA A 25 13.10 -14.70 -15.59
CA ALA A 25 14.20 -15.50 -16.17
C ALA A 25 14.20 -16.94 -15.63
N VAL A 26 14.16 -17.10 -14.31
CA VAL A 26 14.11 -18.43 -13.65
C VAL A 26 12.86 -19.21 -14.08
N LEU A 27 11.71 -18.53 -14.24
CA LEU A 27 10.50 -19.19 -14.71
C LEU A 27 10.61 -19.61 -16.17
N ALA A 28 11.21 -18.79 -17.05
CA ALA A 28 11.45 -19.17 -18.44
C ALA A 28 12.34 -20.42 -18.53
N ASP A 29 13.42 -20.48 -17.74
CA ASP A 29 14.32 -21.65 -17.70
C ASP A 29 13.60 -22.91 -17.22
N TYR A 30 12.77 -22.80 -16.16
CA TYR A 30 11.97 -23.93 -15.68
C TYR A 30 10.88 -24.36 -16.67
N GLU A 31 10.25 -23.41 -17.36
CA GLU A 31 9.25 -23.72 -18.39
C GLU A 31 9.90 -24.48 -19.55
N GLU A 32 11.09 -24.08 -19.97
CA GLU A 32 11.85 -24.76 -21.03
C GLU A 32 12.27 -26.17 -20.59
N LEU A 33 12.79 -26.33 -19.37
CA LEU A 33 13.11 -27.64 -18.79
C LEU A 33 11.89 -28.57 -18.75
N LEU A 34 10.72 -28.02 -18.43
CA LEU A 34 9.47 -28.77 -18.42
C LEU A 34 9.01 -29.11 -19.86
N ARG A 35 9.21 -28.23 -20.85
CA ARG A 35 8.85 -28.48 -22.26
C ARG A 35 9.72 -29.53 -22.93
N GLN A 36 11.01 -29.56 -22.63
CA GLN A 36 11.97 -30.48 -23.26
C GLN A 36 11.83 -31.95 -22.83
N ARG A 37 11.08 -32.25 -21.76
CA ARG A 37 10.94 -33.61 -21.22
C ARG A 37 9.51 -34.17 -21.45
N PRO A 38 9.38 -35.41 -21.96
CA PRO A 38 8.08 -36.01 -22.32
C PRO A 38 7.20 -36.32 -21.10
N ALA A 39 5.88 -36.16 -21.28
CA ALA A 39 4.86 -36.23 -20.23
C ALA A 39 4.76 -37.60 -19.51
N GLU A 40 5.28 -38.68 -20.09
CA GLU A 40 5.31 -40.02 -19.48
C GLU A 40 6.22 -40.10 -18.23
N ARG A 41 7.15 -39.16 -18.04
CA ARG A 41 8.04 -39.10 -16.85
C ARG A 41 7.65 -38.01 -15.85
N ASP A 42 6.45 -37.43 -15.94
CA ASP A 42 6.03 -36.31 -15.08
C ASP A 42 6.12 -36.65 -13.57
N ASN A 43 5.82 -37.88 -13.16
CA ASN A 43 5.86 -38.26 -11.74
C ASN A 43 7.29 -38.38 -11.19
N THR A 44 8.23 -38.97 -11.95
CA THR A 44 9.65 -39.08 -11.54
C THR A 44 10.37 -37.74 -11.65
N LEU A 45 10.00 -36.88 -12.61
CA LEU A 45 10.49 -35.51 -12.71
C LEU A 45 10.14 -34.69 -11.46
N LEU A 46 8.91 -34.82 -10.95
CA LEU A 46 8.49 -34.10 -9.75
C LEU A 46 9.17 -34.59 -8.47
N GLU A 47 9.63 -35.84 -8.44
CA GLU A 47 10.50 -36.35 -7.37
C GLU A 47 11.92 -35.76 -7.47
N ASP A 48 12.52 -35.73 -8.66
CA ASP A 48 13.86 -35.17 -8.88
C ASP A 48 13.93 -33.65 -8.66
N LEU A 49 12.89 -32.92 -9.07
CA LEU A 49 12.78 -31.46 -8.87
C LEU A 49 12.48 -31.09 -7.40
N GLY A 50 12.10 -32.08 -6.58
CA GLY A 50 11.78 -31.90 -5.18
C GLY A 50 10.57 -31.02 -4.90
N THR A 51 10.44 -30.54 -3.66
CA THR A 51 9.31 -29.68 -3.29
C THR A 51 9.48 -28.27 -3.88
N PRO A 52 8.40 -27.64 -4.39
CA PRO A 52 8.49 -26.33 -5.05
C PRO A 52 9.02 -25.23 -4.11
N ALA A 53 8.78 -25.38 -2.81
CA ALA A 53 9.29 -24.48 -1.77
C ALA A 53 10.79 -24.60 -1.54
N PHE A 54 11.34 -25.80 -1.73
CA PHE A 54 12.76 -26.05 -1.64
C PHE A 54 13.48 -25.54 -2.89
N ALA A 55 12.97 -25.84 -4.09
CA ALA A 55 13.51 -25.32 -5.35
C ALA A 55 13.57 -23.78 -5.34
N ALA A 56 12.47 -23.12 -4.96
CA ALA A 56 12.44 -21.67 -4.81
C ALA A 56 13.40 -21.15 -3.72
N LYS A 57 13.70 -21.95 -2.67
CA LYS A 57 14.64 -21.55 -1.61
C LYS A 57 16.09 -21.58 -2.10
N VAL A 58 16.47 -22.61 -2.84
CA VAL A 58 17.82 -22.79 -3.40
C VAL A 58 18.15 -21.68 -4.39
N LEU A 59 17.17 -21.25 -5.18
CA LEU A 59 17.31 -20.18 -6.18
C LEU A 59 17.42 -18.77 -5.57
N THR A 60 17.18 -18.61 -4.26
CA THR A 60 17.14 -17.29 -3.63
C THR A 60 18.39 -17.05 -2.78
N GLU A 61 19.08 -15.92 -3.01
CA GLU A 61 20.07 -15.43 -2.06
C GLU A 61 19.41 -15.03 -0.72
N GLY A 62 19.70 -15.77 0.35
CA GLY A 62 19.07 -15.57 1.65
C GLY A 62 19.20 -14.14 2.20
N LYS A 63 20.35 -13.49 2.01
CA LYS A 63 20.59 -12.11 2.48
C LYS A 63 19.64 -11.10 1.81
N ARG A 64 19.48 -11.17 0.48
CA ARG A 64 18.57 -10.27 -0.27
C ARG A 64 17.11 -10.49 0.12
N TYR A 65 16.73 -11.74 0.37
CA TYR A 65 15.38 -12.08 0.80
C TYR A 65 15.04 -11.52 2.20
N HIS A 66 15.94 -11.66 3.18
CA HIS A 66 15.73 -11.10 4.52
C HIS A 66 15.71 -9.57 4.52
N LEU A 67 16.56 -8.93 3.72
CA LEU A 67 16.59 -7.48 3.59
C LEU A 67 15.27 -6.95 3.00
N TRP A 68 14.72 -7.67 2.01
CA TRP A 68 13.40 -7.37 1.46
C TRP A 68 12.27 -7.63 2.48
N LEU A 69 12.33 -8.73 3.25
CA LEU A 69 11.34 -9.03 4.28
C LEU A 69 11.34 -7.96 5.39
N ALA A 70 12.51 -7.47 5.78
CA ALA A 70 12.66 -6.36 6.72
C ALA A 70 12.07 -5.07 6.16
N ALA A 71 12.34 -4.75 4.89
CA ALA A 71 11.75 -3.60 4.22
C ALA A 71 10.21 -3.71 4.10
N PHE A 72 9.69 -4.89 3.75
CA PHE A 72 8.26 -5.17 3.70
C PHE A 72 7.62 -5.02 5.09
N GLY A 73 8.24 -5.58 6.12
CA GLY A 73 7.79 -5.44 7.51
C GLY A 73 7.78 -3.99 7.96
N TYR A 74 8.80 -3.21 7.61
CA TYR A 74 8.87 -1.78 7.89
C TYR A 74 7.74 -1.00 7.20
N LEU A 75 7.53 -1.22 5.89
CA LEU A 75 6.47 -0.54 5.14
C LEU A 75 5.06 -0.92 5.62
N ALA A 76 4.87 -2.17 6.02
CA ALA A 76 3.62 -2.64 6.64
C ALA A 76 3.42 -2.02 8.03
N LEU A 77 4.48 -1.90 8.83
CA LEU A 77 4.44 -1.23 10.13
C LEU A 77 4.05 0.25 9.98
N CYS A 78 4.57 0.95 8.96
CA CYS A 78 4.19 2.34 8.67
C CYS A 78 2.70 2.51 8.31
N LEU A 79 2.02 1.45 7.87
CA LEU A 79 0.57 1.46 7.61
C LEU A 79 -0.23 1.04 8.84
N LEU A 80 0.14 -0.06 9.49
CA LEU A 80 -0.61 -0.65 10.58
C LEU A 80 -0.55 0.21 11.86
N LEU A 81 0.60 0.85 12.13
CA LEU A 81 0.76 1.62 13.36
C LEU A 81 -0.19 2.85 13.38
N PRO A 82 -0.28 3.68 12.33
CA PRO A 82 -1.28 4.75 12.26
C PRO A 82 -2.72 4.24 12.26
N GLU A 83 -3.03 3.11 11.63
CA GLU A 83 -4.36 2.50 11.63
C GLU A 83 -4.81 2.09 13.04
N VAL A 84 -3.94 1.40 13.79
CA VAL A 84 -4.22 1.00 15.17
C VAL A 84 -4.48 2.22 16.05
N LEU A 85 -3.69 3.29 15.88
CA LEU A 85 -3.88 4.54 16.63
C LEU A 85 -5.19 5.24 16.27
N LEU A 86 -5.55 5.23 14.98
CA LEU A 86 -6.82 5.79 14.48
C LEU A 86 -8.01 5.10 15.18
N LEU A 87 -8.01 3.76 15.25
CA LEU A 87 -9.06 2.97 15.89
C LEU A 87 -9.11 3.12 17.41
N ARG A 88 -7.96 3.44 18.04
CA ARG A 88 -7.83 3.59 19.50
C ARG A 88 -8.08 5.01 20.00
N THR A 89 -8.44 5.94 19.10
CA THR A 89 -8.71 7.37 19.37
C THR A 89 -7.61 8.14 20.13
N SER A 90 -6.38 7.61 20.16
CA SER A 90 -5.24 8.17 20.91
C SER A 90 -4.28 8.91 19.98
N VAL A 91 -4.80 9.80 19.14
CA VAL A 91 -4.05 10.41 18.03
C VAL A 91 -3.48 11.79 18.34
N SER A 92 -3.99 12.49 19.36
CA SER A 92 -3.68 13.90 19.62
C SER A 92 -2.19 14.14 19.94
N SER A 93 -1.58 13.34 20.82
CA SER A 93 -0.17 13.50 21.22
C SER A 93 0.86 12.90 20.24
N LEU A 94 0.41 12.11 19.26
CA LEU A 94 1.28 11.32 18.36
C LEU A 94 1.27 11.79 16.90
N THR A 95 0.65 12.93 16.60
CA THR A 95 0.56 13.47 15.23
C THR A 95 1.93 13.73 14.57
N ALA A 96 2.86 14.35 15.29
CA ALA A 96 4.21 14.61 14.77
C ALA A 96 5.01 13.33 14.45
N PRO A 97 5.14 12.35 15.36
CA PRO A 97 5.86 11.11 15.05
C PRO A 97 5.20 10.29 13.93
N ILE A 98 3.87 10.31 13.80
CA ILE A 98 3.17 9.62 12.70
C ILE A 98 3.54 10.21 11.33
N LEU A 99 3.63 11.54 11.22
CA LEU A 99 4.04 12.17 9.96
C LEU A 99 5.48 11.85 9.59
N VAL A 100 6.39 11.78 10.56
CA VAL A 100 7.78 11.35 10.32
C VAL A 100 7.81 9.91 9.84
N LEU A 101 7.05 9.01 10.49
CA LEU A 101 6.95 7.61 10.10
C LEU A 101 6.40 7.46 8.66
N MET A 102 5.40 8.26 8.30
CA MET A 102 4.81 8.28 6.96
C MET A 102 5.76 8.86 5.90
N ALA A 103 6.50 9.92 6.23
CA ALA A 103 7.53 10.47 5.35
C ALA A 103 8.65 9.43 5.10
N LEU A 104 9.07 8.71 6.15
CA LEU A 104 10.04 7.62 6.02
C LEU A 104 9.47 6.46 5.19
N GLY A 105 8.22 6.05 5.42
CA GLY A 105 7.55 5.00 4.63
C GLY A 105 7.46 5.37 3.14
N MET A 106 7.13 6.63 2.85
CA MET A 106 7.12 7.18 1.49
C MET A 106 8.53 7.13 0.88
N GLY A 107 9.55 7.66 1.56
CA GLY A 107 10.93 7.65 1.07
C GLY A 107 11.47 6.24 0.81
N VAL A 108 11.27 5.32 1.75
CA VAL A 108 11.70 3.92 1.63
C VAL A 108 11.01 3.22 0.45
N SER A 109 9.71 3.45 0.26
CA SER A 109 8.97 2.88 -0.88
C SER A 109 9.50 3.42 -2.22
N LEU A 110 9.77 4.73 -2.32
CA LEU A 110 10.31 5.34 -3.53
C LEU A 110 11.71 4.82 -3.85
N LEU A 111 12.56 4.64 -2.84
CA LEU A 111 13.92 4.11 -2.98
C LEU A 111 13.93 2.63 -3.38
N LEU A 112 13.13 1.80 -2.72
CA LEU A 112 13.08 0.36 -2.99
C LEU A 112 12.53 0.04 -4.38
N PHE A 113 11.57 0.85 -4.82
CA PHE A 113 10.91 0.62 -6.08
C PHE A 113 11.52 1.44 -7.22
N HIS A 114 12.39 2.43 -6.95
CA HIS A 114 12.96 3.42 -7.91
C HIS A 114 13.20 2.88 -9.34
N PRO A 115 12.89 3.65 -10.41
CA PRO A 115 12.97 3.11 -11.77
C PRO A 115 14.44 2.89 -12.10
N ARG A 116 14.85 1.62 -12.24
CA ARG A 116 15.97 1.30 -13.11
C ARG A 116 15.44 1.43 -14.53
N ARG A 117 16.18 2.18 -15.34
CA ARG A 117 15.82 2.90 -16.58
C ARG A 117 15.25 2.05 -17.74
N GLU A 118 14.86 0.82 -17.49
CA GLU A 118 14.51 -0.19 -18.49
C GLU A 118 13.13 -0.78 -18.16
N SER A 119 12.06 -0.16 -18.63
CA SER A 119 10.81 -0.88 -18.85
C SER A 119 10.03 -0.21 -19.96
N ALA A 120 9.90 -0.96 -21.06
CA ALA A 120 9.09 -0.61 -22.21
C ALA A 120 7.66 -0.22 -21.79
N LYS A 121 7.02 0.67 -22.58
CA LYS A 121 5.66 1.19 -22.38
C LYS A 121 4.61 0.06 -22.42
N HIS A 122 4.49 -0.72 -21.36
CA HIS A 122 3.38 -1.63 -21.19
C HIS A 122 2.14 -0.87 -20.69
N PRO A 123 0.95 -1.19 -21.24
CA PRO A 123 -0.31 -0.54 -20.86
C PRO A 123 -0.60 -0.75 -19.36
N MET A 124 -1.18 0.26 -18.72
CA MET A 124 -1.48 0.20 -17.29
C MET A 124 -2.48 -0.91 -16.96
N PRO A 125 -2.27 -1.70 -15.88
CA PRO A 125 -3.20 -2.73 -15.50
C PRO A 125 -4.54 -2.11 -15.08
N LYS A 126 -5.65 -2.49 -15.75
CA LYS A 126 -7.01 -1.96 -15.50
C LYS A 126 -7.42 -2.01 -14.02
N GLY A 127 -7.00 -3.05 -13.30
CA GLY A 127 -7.28 -3.20 -11.86
C GLY A 127 -6.58 -2.17 -10.97
N LEU A 128 -5.43 -1.63 -11.38
CA LEU A 128 -4.75 -0.54 -10.65
C LEU A 128 -5.53 0.76 -10.80
N LEU A 129 -5.98 1.08 -12.01
CA LEU A 129 -6.83 2.25 -12.29
C LEU A 129 -8.12 2.23 -11.46
N LEU A 130 -8.78 1.07 -11.38
CA LEU A 130 -9.98 0.91 -10.57
C LEU A 130 -9.70 1.12 -9.07
N ALA A 131 -8.60 0.56 -8.55
CA ALA A 131 -8.20 0.74 -7.16
C ALA A 131 -7.82 2.19 -6.83
N LEU A 132 -7.10 2.88 -7.73
CA LEU A 132 -6.78 4.29 -7.59
C LEU A 132 -8.04 5.16 -7.64
N GLY A 133 -8.98 4.85 -8.54
CA GLY A 133 -10.27 5.53 -8.61
C GLY A 133 -11.08 5.37 -7.31
N GLY A 134 -11.14 4.15 -6.76
CA GLY A 134 -11.79 3.90 -5.47
C GLY A 134 -11.16 4.69 -4.32
N MET A 135 -9.84 4.80 -4.30
CA MET A 135 -9.14 5.62 -3.32
C MET A 135 -9.37 7.13 -3.49
N ALA A 136 -9.47 7.62 -4.73
CA ALA A 136 -9.82 9.02 -4.99
C ALA A 136 -11.22 9.34 -4.48
N VAL A 137 -12.19 8.43 -4.63
CA VAL A 137 -13.53 8.57 -4.04
C VAL A 137 -13.46 8.65 -2.51
N LEU A 138 -12.64 7.82 -1.86
CA LEU A 138 -12.45 7.89 -0.41
C LEU A 138 -11.84 9.23 0.02
N LEU A 139 -10.86 9.75 -0.72
CA LEU A 139 -10.28 11.06 -0.46
C LEU A 139 -11.31 12.18 -0.57
N VAL A 140 -12.18 12.13 -1.60
CA VAL A 140 -13.30 13.08 -1.75
C VAL A 140 -14.27 12.97 -0.58
N ALA A 141 -14.61 11.75 -0.13
CA ALA A 141 -15.49 11.56 1.02
C ALA A 141 -14.92 12.18 2.31
N VAL A 142 -13.62 12.00 2.57
CA VAL A 142 -12.93 12.67 3.70
C VAL A 142 -12.96 14.18 3.53
N GLY A 143 -12.72 14.68 2.31
CA GLY A 143 -12.79 16.10 1.99
C GLY A 143 -14.18 16.71 2.22
N VAL A 144 -15.25 15.98 1.92
CA VAL A 144 -16.64 16.40 2.18
C VAL A 144 -16.90 16.50 3.68
N VAL A 145 -16.40 15.56 4.49
CA VAL A 145 -16.53 15.62 5.96
C VAL A 145 -15.82 16.87 6.48
N VAL A 146 -14.58 17.12 6.06
CA VAL A 146 -13.81 18.31 6.47
C VAL A 146 -14.46 19.61 5.98
N GLY A 147 -14.92 19.66 4.72
CA GLY A 147 -15.59 20.82 4.16
C GLY A 147 -16.91 21.13 4.86
N GLY A 148 -17.68 20.09 5.22
CA GLY A 148 -18.85 20.21 6.07
C GLY A 148 -18.51 20.75 7.46
N LEU A 149 -17.32 20.40 7.98
CA LEU A 149 -16.76 20.86 9.25
C LEU A 149 -16.19 22.29 9.19
N ILE A 150 -15.99 22.86 8.00
CA ILE A 150 -15.62 24.28 7.87
C ILE A 150 -16.87 25.11 7.59
N ALA A 151 -17.79 24.61 6.78
CA ALA A 151 -19.01 25.31 6.35
C ALA A 151 -20.10 25.42 7.42
N GLY A 152 -19.92 24.82 8.60
CA GLY A 152 -20.91 24.93 9.68
C GLY A 152 -22.13 24.03 9.52
N VAL A 153 -22.06 22.96 8.70
CA VAL A 153 -23.22 22.10 8.38
C VAL A 153 -23.80 21.43 9.63
N TRP A 154 -23.00 21.22 10.68
CA TRP A 154 -23.44 20.73 11.99
C TRP A 154 -24.37 21.69 12.75
N LYS A 155 -24.58 22.93 12.28
CA LYS A 155 -25.61 23.82 12.84
C LYS A 155 -27.03 23.40 12.42
N SER A 156 -27.15 22.70 11.29
CA SER A 156 -28.43 22.26 10.73
C SER A 156 -28.74 20.79 11.05
N ILE A 157 -27.74 20.03 11.50
CA ILE A 157 -27.83 18.59 11.83
C ILE A 157 -27.55 18.43 13.32
N PRO A 158 -28.22 17.53 14.06
CA PRO A 158 -27.89 17.31 15.46
C PRO A 158 -26.42 16.93 15.61
N SER A 159 -25.69 17.67 16.46
CA SER A 159 -24.23 17.57 16.61
C SER A 159 -23.74 16.16 16.96
N GLU A 160 -24.52 15.40 17.71
CA GLU A 160 -24.23 14.00 18.08
C GLU A 160 -24.10 13.07 16.88
N TRP A 161 -24.94 13.28 15.86
CA TRP A 161 -24.93 12.45 14.65
C TRP A 161 -23.75 12.80 13.76
N TYR A 162 -23.40 14.09 13.70
CA TYR A 162 -22.28 14.56 12.89
C TYR A 162 -20.93 14.04 13.39
N GLY A 163 -20.69 14.06 14.70
CA GLY A 163 -19.47 13.51 15.29
C GLY A 163 -19.32 12.00 15.04
N LYS A 164 -20.41 11.24 15.22
CA LYS A 164 -20.43 9.79 14.95
C LYS A 164 -20.19 9.48 13.47
N THR A 165 -20.86 10.17 12.55
CA THR A 165 -20.68 9.92 11.11
C THR A 165 -19.27 10.30 10.65
N ALA A 166 -18.71 11.41 11.12
CA ALA A 166 -17.33 11.79 10.85
C ALA A 166 -16.33 10.74 11.36
N TYR A 167 -16.53 10.24 12.58
CA TYR A 167 -15.67 9.19 13.14
C TYR A 167 -15.73 7.89 12.33
N PHE A 168 -16.94 7.39 12.03
CA PHE A 168 -17.11 6.15 11.26
C PHE A 168 -16.56 6.26 9.84
N THR A 169 -16.77 7.39 9.17
CA THR A 169 -16.26 7.62 7.80
C THR A 169 -14.74 7.66 7.79
N LEU A 170 -14.09 8.34 8.75
CA LEU A 170 -12.63 8.39 8.88
C LEU A 170 -12.03 7.01 9.21
N CYS A 171 -12.67 6.24 10.09
CA CYS A 171 -12.24 4.87 10.41
C CYS A 171 -12.36 3.93 9.22
N LEU A 172 -13.49 3.99 8.52
CA LEU A 172 -13.72 3.14 7.35
C LEU A 172 -12.78 3.52 6.20
N ALA A 173 -12.56 4.82 5.95
CA ALA A 173 -11.60 5.27 4.95
C ALA A 173 -10.15 4.89 5.32
N GLY A 174 -9.76 5.02 6.59
CA GLY A 174 -8.45 4.62 7.10
C GLY A 174 -8.19 3.11 6.98
N THR A 175 -9.15 2.28 7.36
CA THR A 175 -9.03 0.81 7.25
C THR A 175 -8.99 0.33 5.80
N VAL A 176 -9.87 0.86 4.94
CA VAL A 176 -9.88 0.52 3.51
C VAL A 176 -8.58 0.97 2.82
N SER A 177 -8.08 2.16 3.13
CA SER A 177 -6.81 2.65 2.60
C SER A 177 -5.60 1.83 3.06
N THR A 178 -5.62 1.33 4.30
CA THR A 178 -4.58 0.43 4.82
C THR A 178 -4.60 -0.93 4.13
N ALA A 179 -5.77 -1.53 3.97
CA ALA A 179 -5.94 -2.79 3.26
C ALA A 179 -5.49 -2.69 1.79
N LEU A 180 -5.90 -1.62 1.10
CA LEU A 180 -5.48 -1.35 -0.27
C LEU A 180 -3.99 -1.04 -0.38
N GLY A 181 -3.41 -0.35 0.60
CA GLY A 181 -1.99 -0.06 0.66
C GLY A 181 -1.13 -1.33 0.82
N LEU A 182 -1.52 -2.24 1.74
CA LEU A 182 -0.88 -3.55 1.90
C LEU A 182 -1.01 -4.41 0.64
N PHE A 183 -2.19 -4.41 0.02
CA PHE A 183 -2.42 -5.10 -1.24
C PHE A 183 -1.54 -4.54 -2.36
N GLY A 184 -1.40 -3.21 -2.43
CA GLY A 184 -0.50 -2.52 -3.33
C GLY A 184 0.96 -2.96 -3.14
N LEU A 185 1.41 -3.08 -1.88
CA LEU A 185 2.76 -3.52 -1.54
C LEU A 185 3.04 -4.96 -1.99
N VAL A 186 2.10 -5.88 -1.75
CA VAL A 186 2.21 -7.28 -2.19
C VAL A 186 2.25 -7.37 -3.73
N LYS A 187 1.36 -6.64 -4.42
CA LYS A 187 1.35 -6.62 -5.88
C LYS A 187 2.53 -5.89 -6.49
N ALA A 188 3.10 -4.91 -5.80
CA ALA A 188 4.30 -4.20 -6.23
C ALA A 188 5.49 -5.15 -6.37
N ARG A 189 5.57 -6.17 -5.50
CA ARG A 189 6.57 -7.22 -5.58
C ARG A 189 6.27 -8.25 -6.67
N ILE A 190 5.04 -8.76 -6.73
CA ILE A 190 4.70 -9.94 -7.53
C ILE A 190 4.40 -9.61 -9.01
N ALA A 191 3.79 -8.45 -9.27
CA ALA A 191 3.24 -8.13 -10.59
C ALA A 191 4.00 -6.96 -11.24
N ASP A 192 3.76 -5.74 -10.78
CA ASP A 192 4.35 -4.54 -11.33
C ASP A 192 4.66 -3.54 -10.23
N ARG A 193 5.82 -2.90 -10.36
CA ARG A 193 6.25 -1.86 -9.42
C ARG A 193 5.27 -0.67 -9.32
N ARG A 194 4.48 -0.40 -10.36
CA ARG A 194 3.43 0.65 -10.37
C ARG A 194 2.36 0.47 -9.28
N TRP A 195 2.18 -0.75 -8.76
CA TRP A 195 1.28 -0.99 -7.62
C TRP A 195 1.78 -0.35 -6.30
N SER A 196 3.05 0.09 -6.24
CA SER A 196 3.53 0.91 -5.12
C SER A 196 2.87 2.30 -5.07
N ALA A 197 2.31 2.79 -6.18
CA ALA A 197 1.48 3.99 -6.17
C ALA A 197 0.23 3.81 -5.31
N LEU A 198 -0.34 2.60 -5.28
CA LEU A 198 -1.49 2.28 -4.42
C LEU A 198 -1.09 2.28 -2.94
N TYR A 199 0.13 1.84 -2.61
CA TYR A 199 0.70 1.95 -1.26
C TYR A 199 0.85 3.42 -0.84
N LEU A 200 1.46 4.24 -1.70
CA LEU A 200 1.68 5.67 -1.43
C LEU A 200 0.36 6.42 -1.22
N LEU A 201 -0.63 6.15 -2.07
CA LEU A 201 -1.95 6.76 -1.97
C LEU A 201 -2.73 6.23 -0.75
N GLY A 202 -2.59 4.94 -0.43
CA GLY A 202 -3.07 4.33 0.82
C GLY A 202 -2.56 5.05 2.05
N LEU A 203 -1.23 5.20 2.11
CA LEU A 203 -0.55 5.87 3.21
C LEU A 203 -0.97 7.34 3.35
N THR A 204 -1.18 8.06 2.25
CA THR A 204 -1.55 9.48 2.31
C THR A 204 -2.99 9.69 2.73
N VAL A 205 -3.93 8.86 2.25
CA VAL A 205 -5.33 8.90 2.72
C VAL A 205 -5.40 8.56 4.20
N LEU A 206 -4.67 7.54 4.65
CA LEU A 206 -4.57 7.21 6.07
C LEU A 206 -4.00 8.38 6.89
N ALA A 207 -2.95 9.04 6.39
CA ALA A 207 -2.35 10.21 7.03
C ALA A 207 -3.37 11.32 7.24
N LEU A 208 -4.12 11.64 6.18
CA LEU A 208 -5.17 12.67 6.23
C LEU A 208 -6.27 12.28 7.20
N CYS A 209 -6.69 11.01 7.22
CA CYS A 209 -7.70 10.53 8.18
C CYS A 209 -7.22 10.71 9.63
N VAL A 210 -5.98 10.35 9.93
CA VAL A 210 -5.38 10.52 11.27
C VAL A 210 -5.30 12.01 11.64
N LEU A 211 -4.86 12.88 10.73
CA LEU A 211 -4.75 14.31 11.01
C LEU A 211 -6.10 14.97 11.27
N VAL A 212 -7.12 14.61 10.48
CA VAL A 212 -8.49 15.12 10.68
C VAL A 212 -9.06 14.62 12.00
N LEU A 213 -8.87 13.34 12.33
CA LEU A 213 -9.30 12.79 13.61
C LEU A 213 -8.56 13.41 14.80
N ALA A 214 -7.27 13.70 14.65
CA ALA A 214 -6.49 14.38 15.68
C ALA A 214 -7.03 15.78 15.98
N LEU A 215 -7.38 16.55 14.94
CA LEU A 215 -8.05 17.84 15.13
C LEU A 215 -9.41 17.71 15.83
N LEU A 216 -10.21 16.69 15.46
CA LEU A 216 -11.51 16.45 16.07
C LEU A 216 -11.44 16.04 17.54
N THR A 217 -10.32 15.46 17.97
CA THR A 217 -10.12 14.93 19.33
C THR A 217 -9.31 15.87 20.22
N THR A 218 -8.66 16.89 19.65
CA THR A 218 -8.03 17.94 20.45
C THR A 218 -9.09 18.81 21.12
N LEU A 219 -9.01 18.87 22.46
CA LEU A 219 -9.91 19.66 23.31
C LEU A 219 -9.68 21.18 23.20
N ASP A 220 -8.52 21.60 22.71
CA ASP A 220 -8.18 23.00 22.47
C ASP A 220 -8.75 23.45 21.12
N MET A 221 -10.03 23.85 21.11
CA MET A 221 -10.59 24.51 19.93
C MET A 221 -9.90 25.86 19.74
N PRO A 222 -9.22 26.09 18.60
CA PRO A 222 -8.55 27.35 18.37
C PRO A 222 -9.61 28.45 18.20
N SER A 223 -9.56 29.46 19.06
CA SER A 223 -10.52 30.55 19.10
C SER A 223 -10.15 31.65 18.10
N GLY A 224 -10.77 31.63 16.92
CA GLY A 224 -10.64 32.70 15.91
C GLY A 224 -11.40 32.35 14.62
N PRO A 225 -11.85 33.34 13.82
CA PRO A 225 -12.61 33.08 12.58
C PRO A 225 -11.84 32.25 11.54
N ASP A 226 -10.51 32.30 11.57
CA ASP A 226 -9.60 31.64 10.62
C ASP A 226 -8.81 30.47 11.24
N TRP A 227 -9.34 29.89 12.32
CA TRP A 227 -8.69 28.80 13.05
C TRP A 227 -8.31 27.59 12.16
N TRP A 228 -9.05 27.38 11.07
CA TRP A 228 -8.93 26.25 10.15
C TRP A 228 -7.82 26.42 9.10
N VAL A 229 -7.40 27.65 8.81
CA VAL A 229 -6.42 27.98 7.75
C VAL A 229 -5.09 27.20 7.89
N PRO A 230 -4.42 27.18 9.06
CA PRO A 230 -3.14 26.45 9.19
C PRO A 230 -3.31 24.93 9.04
N TYR A 231 -4.46 24.38 9.44
CA TYR A 231 -4.74 22.95 9.29
C TYR A 231 -4.96 22.58 7.83
N VAL A 232 -5.75 23.37 7.10
CA VAL A 232 -5.98 23.16 5.66
C VAL A 232 -4.66 23.26 4.89
N GLN A 233 -3.79 24.23 5.19
CA GLN A 233 -2.46 24.33 4.57
C GLN A 233 -1.62 23.07 4.80
N ARG A 234 -1.63 22.53 6.03
CA ARG A 234 -0.89 21.30 6.35
C ARG A 234 -1.46 20.08 5.64
N TRP A 235 -2.79 19.93 5.61
CA TRP A 235 -3.44 18.81 4.94
C TRP A 235 -3.25 18.86 3.43
N THR A 236 -3.36 20.04 2.81
CA THR A 236 -3.09 20.19 1.37
C THR A 236 -1.63 19.90 1.06
N ALA A 237 -0.68 20.33 1.89
CA ALA A 237 0.74 19.98 1.72
C ALA A 237 0.96 18.46 1.74
N VAL A 238 0.39 17.74 2.72
CA VAL A 238 0.48 16.27 2.80
C VAL A 238 -0.19 15.61 1.58
N GLY A 239 -1.35 16.11 1.16
CA GLY A 239 -2.06 15.63 -0.02
C GLY A 239 -1.25 15.81 -1.30
N VAL A 240 -0.65 16.98 -1.52
CA VAL A 240 0.19 17.28 -2.69
C VAL A 240 1.45 16.42 -2.70
N ILE A 241 2.16 16.31 -1.57
CA ILE A 241 3.34 15.44 -1.45
C ILE A 241 2.97 14.00 -1.77
N GLY A 242 1.84 13.55 -1.25
CA GLY A 242 1.27 12.23 -1.56
C GLY A 242 1.00 12.02 -3.04
N LEU A 243 0.30 12.94 -3.68
CA LEU A 243 -0.02 12.88 -5.11
C LEU A 243 1.24 12.89 -5.98
N VAL A 244 2.22 13.75 -5.67
CA VAL A 244 3.51 13.78 -6.35
C VAL A 244 4.23 12.44 -6.21
N GLY A 245 4.29 11.87 -5.01
CA GLY A 245 4.87 10.55 -4.78
C GLY A 245 4.17 9.46 -5.60
N THR A 246 2.84 9.47 -5.66
CA THR A 246 2.07 8.51 -6.47
C THR A 246 2.33 8.68 -7.96
N GLY A 247 2.44 9.92 -8.46
CA GLY A 247 2.77 10.22 -9.85
C GLY A 247 4.15 9.72 -10.23
N VAL A 248 5.16 9.99 -9.40
CA VAL A 248 6.54 9.49 -9.59
C VAL A 248 6.59 7.96 -9.58
N SER A 249 5.72 7.29 -8.84
CA SER A 249 5.62 5.82 -8.85
C SER A 249 4.93 5.25 -10.10
N LEU A 250 4.13 6.05 -10.81
CA LEU A 250 3.43 5.63 -12.03
C LEU A 250 4.28 5.83 -13.28
N CYS A 251 5.12 6.86 -13.28
CA CYS A 251 6.10 7.19 -14.32
C CYS A 251 7.30 6.22 -14.31
#